data_AF-A0ABC8U8A9-F1
#
_entry.id   AF-A0ABC8U8A9-F1
#
_cell.length_a   1.000
_cell.length_b   1.000
_cell.length_c   1.000
_cell.angle_alpha   90.00
_cell.angle_beta   90.00
_cell.angle_gamma   90.00
#
_symmetry.space_group_name_H-M   'P 1'
#
loop_
_entity.id
_entity.type
_entity.pdbx_description
1 polymer ?
#
loop_
_entity_poly.entity_id
_entity_poly.type
_entity_poly.pdbx_seq_one_letter_code
_entity_poly.pdbx_strand_id
1 'polypeptide(L)'
;MPIYRALIKSTGLRSDGRIDDRSFWISYVSPLPTPLVIPMVYPRMISLHDLNSKEMDGSLIPPAIPPSSEHVNDDGIYLLENGVDCLIYIGNSVDPEIMRQLLGILSFDEIPTQFVLQQYDNPLSKKLNDVINEIRRQRCCYLRLKLCKKGDPSGLLFLSYMIEDKSPSGLSYVEFLVHIHRQIQTKMS
;
A
#
# COMPACT_ATOMS: atom_id res chain seq x y z
N MET A 1 -15.88 3.79 -8.88
CA MET A 1 -15.23 3.83 -10.21
C MET A 1 -13.72 3.54 -10.19
N PRO A 2 -12.89 3.99 -9.22
CA PRO A 2 -11.46 3.64 -9.18
C PRO A 2 -11.21 2.13 -9.04
N ILE A 3 -12.07 1.45 -8.26
CA ILE A 3 -11.96 0.02 -7.97
C ILE A 3 -12.03 -0.89 -9.20
N TYR A 4 -12.77 -0.50 -10.24
CA TYR A 4 -12.95 -1.37 -11.41
C TYR A 4 -11.68 -1.44 -12.25
N ARG A 5 -10.99 -0.32 -12.41
CA ARG A 5 -9.67 -0.30 -13.05
C ARG A 5 -8.62 -1.00 -12.18
N ALA A 6 -8.67 -0.78 -10.87
CA ALA A 6 -7.79 -1.45 -9.92
C ALA A 6 -7.92 -2.98 -10.04
N LEU A 7 -9.13 -3.49 -10.27
CA LEU A 7 -9.40 -4.90 -10.49
C LEU A 7 -8.69 -5.47 -11.73
N ILE A 8 -8.71 -4.75 -12.85
CA ILE A 8 -8.02 -5.17 -14.09
C ILE A 8 -6.50 -5.25 -13.89
N LYS A 9 -5.96 -4.39 -13.03
CA LYS A 9 -4.53 -4.37 -12.68
C LYS A 9 -4.14 -5.33 -11.54
N SER A 10 -5.12 -5.89 -10.84
CA SER A 10 -4.89 -6.80 -9.72
C SER A 10 -4.17 -8.09 -10.17
N THR A 11 -3.53 -8.78 -9.24
CA THR A 11 -2.84 -10.06 -9.49
C THR A 11 -3.73 -11.11 -10.15
N GLY A 12 -5.03 -11.10 -9.87
CA GLY A 12 -5.96 -12.09 -10.42
C GLY A 12 -6.28 -11.90 -11.91
N LEU A 13 -6.26 -10.67 -12.41
CA LEU A 13 -6.72 -10.34 -13.78
C LEU A 13 -5.66 -9.73 -14.69
N ARG A 14 -4.51 -9.30 -14.16
CA ARG A 14 -3.42 -8.77 -14.97
C ARG A 14 -2.88 -9.84 -15.93
N SER A 15 -2.44 -9.42 -17.11
CA SER A 15 -1.92 -10.30 -18.16
C SER A 15 -0.46 -10.72 -17.98
N ASP A 16 0.29 -10.01 -17.15
CA ASP A 16 1.74 -10.11 -16.96
C ASP A 16 2.16 -10.89 -15.69
N GLY A 17 1.21 -11.55 -15.01
CA GLY A 17 1.46 -12.31 -13.79
C GLY A 17 1.90 -13.76 -14.01
N ARG A 18 2.59 -14.34 -13.02
CA ARG A 18 2.85 -15.79 -12.99
C ARG A 18 1.54 -16.55 -12.80
N ILE A 19 1.43 -17.71 -13.44
CA ILE A 19 0.23 -18.55 -13.37
C ILE A 19 -0.05 -18.98 -11.92
N ASP A 20 0.99 -19.32 -11.17
CA ASP A 20 0.85 -19.75 -9.77
C ASP A 20 0.33 -18.63 -8.86
N ASP A 21 0.85 -17.42 -8.99
CA ASP A 21 0.40 -16.26 -8.22
C ASP A 21 -1.08 -15.95 -8.51
N ARG A 22 -1.49 -16.10 -9.77
CA ARG A 22 -2.87 -15.93 -10.20
C ARG A 22 -3.78 -17.02 -9.63
N SER A 23 -3.35 -18.28 -9.71
CA SER A 23 -4.09 -19.42 -9.17
C SER A 23 -4.28 -19.31 -7.66
N PHE A 24 -3.22 -18.91 -6.94
CA PHE A 24 -3.26 -18.59 -5.52
C PHE A 24 -4.26 -17.47 -5.23
N TRP A 25 -4.18 -16.35 -5.95
CA TRP A 25 -5.07 -15.20 -5.74
C TRP A 25 -6.54 -15.59 -5.92
N ILE A 26 -6.88 -16.31 -7.00
CA ILE A 26 -8.26 -16.75 -7.27
C ILE A 26 -8.76 -17.69 -6.17
N SER A 27 -7.95 -18.67 -5.79
CA SER A 27 -8.30 -19.65 -4.76
C SER A 27 -8.47 -18.99 -3.38
N TYR A 28 -7.66 -17.98 -3.08
CA TYR A 28 -7.72 -17.24 -1.82
C TYR A 28 -8.88 -16.25 -1.77
N VAL A 29 -9.18 -15.55 -2.86
CA VAL A 29 -10.26 -14.55 -2.93
C VAL A 29 -11.64 -15.16 -3.02
N SER A 30 -11.79 -16.31 -3.70
CA SER A 30 -13.09 -16.95 -3.92
C SER A 30 -13.94 -17.19 -2.66
N PRO A 31 -13.38 -17.61 -1.50
CA PRO A 31 -14.17 -17.82 -0.29
C PRO A 31 -14.35 -16.56 0.57
N LEU A 32 -13.70 -15.43 0.25
CA LEU A 32 -13.66 -14.27 1.13
C LEU A 32 -14.86 -13.33 0.92
N PRO A 33 -15.40 -12.73 2.00
CA PRO A 33 -16.40 -11.68 1.90
C PRO A 33 -15.79 -10.41 1.28
N THR A 34 -16.62 -9.65 0.56
CA THR A 34 -16.20 -8.44 -0.18
C THR A 34 -15.32 -7.47 0.61
N PRO A 35 -15.59 -7.14 1.90
CA PRO A 35 -14.75 -6.21 2.65
C PRO A 35 -13.28 -6.63 2.79
N LEU A 36 -13.00 -7.94 2.78
CA LEU A 36 -11.64 -8.47 2.87
C LEU A 36 -10.93 -8.50 1.52
N VAL A 37 -11.70 -8.55 0.42
CA VAL A 37 -11.18 -8.58 -0.95
C VAL A 37 -10.82 -7.18 -1.45
N ILE A 38 -11.55 -6.14 -1.02
CA ILE A 38 -11.33 -4.75 -1.46
C ILE A 38 -9.84 -4.34 -1.39
N PRO A 39 -9.11 -4.58 -0.29
CA PRO A 39 -7.71 -4.14 -0.17
C PRO A 39 -6.75 -4.95 -1.04
N MET A 40 -7.13 -6.15 -1.45
CA MET A 40 -6.36 -6.96 -2.43
C MET A 40 -6.47 -6.41 -3.86
N VAL A 41 -7.48 -5.59 -4.12
CA VAL A 41 -7.74 -4.96 -5.41
C VAL A 41 -7.27 -3.51 -5.41
N TYR A 42 -7.60 -2.77 -4.36
CA TYR A 42 -7.22 -1.38 -4.15
C TYR A 42 -6.53 -1.27 -2.78
N PRO A 43 -5.19 -1.40 -2.74
CA PRO A 43 -4.43 -1.36 -1.50
C PRO A 43 -4.65 -0.04 -0.75
N ARG A 44 -4.63 -0.11 0.58
CA ARG A 44 -4.70 1.07 1.44
C ARG A 44 -3.30 1.60 1.66
N MET A 45 -3.03 2.83 1.22
CA MET A 45 -1.76 3.52 1.49
C MET A 45 -1.96 4.59 2.57
N ILE A 46 -1.02 4.71 3.51
CA ILE A 46 -1.08 5.62 4.66
C ILE A 46 0.31 6.24 4.85
N SER A 47 0.39 7.54 5.09
CA SER A 47 1.66 8.18 5.47
C SER A 47 1.95 7.97 6.96
N LEU A 48 3.20 7.58 7.27
CA LEU A 48 3.65 7.31 8.64
C LEU A 48 4.54 8.42 9.22
N HIS A 49 5.14 9.24 8.36
CA HIS A 49 6.06 10.30 8.76
C HIS A 49 5.35 11.48 9.46
N ASP A 50 4.05 11.65 9.24
CA ASP A 50 3.22 12.76 9.73
C ASP A 50 2.15 12.33 10.76
N LEU A 51 2.30 11.17 11.40
CA LEU A 51 1.32 10.64 12.38
C LEU A 51 1.10 11.53 13.61
N ASN A 52 2.02 12.45 13.90
CA ASN A 52 1.89 13.37 15.02
C ASN A 52 1.12 14.64 14.70
N SER A 53 1.13 15.09 13.45
CA SER A 53 0.44 16.31 13.02
C SER A 53 -1.00 16.08 12.60
N LYS A 54 -1.39 14.82 12.34
CA LYS A 54 -2.76 14.48 11.96
C LYS A 54 -3.66 14.38 13.18
N GLU A 55 -4.67 15.25 13.23
CA GLU A 55 -5.79 15.07 14.15
C GLU A 55 -6.55 13.83 13.75
N MET A 56 -6.56 12.86 14.66
CA MET A 56 -7.26 11.60 14.49
C MET A 56 -8.66 11.81 15.06
N ASP A 57 -9.63 12.09 14.18
CA ASP A 57 -11.03 12.43 14.50
C ASP A 57 -11.79 11.23 15.12
N GLY A 58 -11.30 10.72 16.24
CA GLY A 58 -11.74 9.49 16.91
C GLY A 58 -11.29 8.17 16.27
N SER A 59 -10.75 8.19 15.04
CA SER A 59 -10.25 6.99 14.34
C SER A 59 -8.78 6.71 14.63
N LEU A 60 -8.44 5.48 15.03
CA LEU A 60 -7.04 5.07 15.23
C LEU A 60 -6.23 4.98 13.93
N ILE A 61 -6.88 4.83 12.77
CA ILE A 61 -6.22 4.74 11.46
C ILE A 61 -6.26 6.12 10.76
N PRO A 62 -5.13 6.66 10.28
CA PRO A 62 -5.10 7.92 9.55
C PRO A 62 -5.82 7.81 8.20
N PRO A 63 -6.23 8.95 7.60
CA PRO A 63 -6.85 8.92 6.28
C PRO A 63 -5.90 8.28 5.26
N ALA A 64 -6.47 7.38 4.45
CA ALA A 64 -5.74 6.73 3.38
C ALA A 64 -5.44 7.71 2.24
N ILE A 65 -4.25 7.61 1.68
CA ILE A 65 -3.82 8.35 0.50
C ILE A 65 -3.99 7.47 -0.76
N PRO A 66 -4.28 8.07 -1.94
CA PRO A 66 -4.40 7.31 -3.18
C PRO A 66 -3.09 6.57 -3.51
N PRO A 67 -3.12 5.28 -3.91
CA PRO A 67 -1.95 4.51 -4.30
C PRO A 67 -1.43 4.94 -5.68
N SER A 68 -0.77 6.09 -5.69
CA SER A 68 -0.13 6.76 -6.83
C SER A 68 1.29 7.16 -6.41
N SER A 69 2.26 7.04 -7.32
CA SER A 69 3.64 7.47 -7.05
C SER A 69 3.77 8.99 -6.83
N GLU A 70 2.79 9.78 -7.28
CA GLU A 70 2.76 11.23 -7.06
C GLU A 70 2.69 11.62 -5.58
N HIS A 71 2.18 10.73 -4.73
CA HIS A 71 2.06 10.94 -3.29
C HIS A 71 3.22 10.35 -2.48
N VAL A 72 4.18 9.71 -3.16
CA VAL A 72 5.34 9.06 -2.54
C VAL A 72 6.57 9.95 -2.72
N ASN A 73 6.94 10.65 -1.66
CA ASN A 73 8.11 11.51 -1.62
C ASN A 73 9.34 10.77 -1.07
N ASP A 74 10.53 11.25 -1.42
CA ASP A 74 11.80 10.65 -0.98
C ASP A 74 12.13 10.95 0.49
N ASP A 75 11.50 11.94 1.11
CA ASP A 75 11.59 12.30 2.54
C ASP A 75 10.51 11.62 3.41
N GLY A 76 9.65 10.81 2.80
CA GLY A 76 8.49 10.20 3.47
C GLY A 76 8.66 8.72 3.82
N ILE A 77 7.95 8.31 4.87
CA ILE A 77 7.69 6.89 5.19
C ILE A 77 6.21 6.61 4.96
N TYR A 78 5.91 5.49 4.31
CA TYR A 78 4.55 5.10 3.91
C TYR A 78 4.26 3.64 4.26
N LEU A 79 3.03 3.36 4.65
CA LEU A 79 2.48 2.03 4.84
C LEU A 79 1.56 1.71 3.67
N LEU A 80 1.73 0.54 3.05
CA LEU A 80 0.80 0.01 2.06
C LEU A 80 0.34 -1.36 2.50
N GLU A 81 -0.97 -1.54 2.55
CA GLU A 81 -1.60 -2.76 3.02
C GLU A 81 -2.54 -3.31 1.95
N ASN A 82 -2.36 -4.59 1.59
CA ASN A 82 -3.04 -5.25 0.47
C ASN A 82 -3.91 -6.44 0.90
N GLY A 83 -4.18 -6.59 2.19
CA GLY A 83 -4.95 -7.68 2.80
C GLY A 83 -4.19 -8.95 3.14
N VAL A 84 -2.94 -9.08 2.70
CA VAL A 84 -2.08 -10.22 3.02
C VAL A 84 -0.74 -9.76 3.59
N ASP A 85 -0.16 -8.75 2.96
CA ASP A 85 1.09 -8.10 3.33
C ASP A 85 0.83 -6.65 3.76
N CYS A 86 1.73 -6.17 4.59
CA CYS A 86 1.80 -4.79 5.03
C CYS A 86 3.23 -4.31 4.77
N LEU A 87 3.39 -3.51 3.72
CA LEU A 87 4.66 -3.02 3.21
C LEU A 87 4.93 -1.64 3.80
N ILE A 88 6.09 -1.45 4.44
CA ILE A 88 6.53 -0.15 4.93
C ILE A 88 7.61 0.35 3.97
N TYR A 89 7.30 1.35 3.17
CA TYR A 89 8.23 2.00 2.27
C TYR A 89 8.95 3.15 2.95
N ILE A 90 10.28 3.17 2.81
CA ILE A 90 11.17 4.20 3.37
C ILE A 90 11.82 4.92 2.18
N GLY A 91 11.56 6.21 2.03
CA GLY A 91 12.24 7.06 1.06
C GLY A 91 13.71 7.26 1.40
N ASN A 92 14.55 7.62 0.42
CA ASN A 92 16.01 7.70 0.61
C ASN A 92 16.49 8.89 1.46
N SER A 93 15.69 9.96 1.55
CA SER A 93 16.02 11.22 2.21
C SER A 93 15.19 11.45 3.49
N VAL A 94 14.67 10.37 4.06
CA VAL A 94 13.89 10.40 5.31
C VAL A 94 14.79 10.86 6.47
N ASP A 95 14.21 11.66 7.37
CA ASP A 95 14.88 12.06 8.62
C ASP A 95 15.23 10.81 9.46
N PRO A 96 16.54 10.57 9.75
CA PRO A 96 16.98 9.44 10.56
C PRO A 96 16.33 9.40 11.95
N GLU A 97 15.96 10.54 12.52
CA GLU A 97 15.30 10.59 13.83
C GLU A 97 13.88 10.01 13.78
N ILE A 98 13.12 10.30 12.71
CA ILE A 98 11.79 9.72 12.48
C ILE A 98 11.91 8.21 12.25
N MET A 99 12.89 7.78 11.46
CA MET A 99 13.15 6.37 11.20
C MET A 99 13.51 5.62 12.49
N ARG A 100 14.37 6.21 13.34
CA ARG A 100 14.75 5.67 14.65
C ARG A 100 13.55 5.55 15.58
N GLN A 101 12.69 6.58 15.63
CA GLN A 101 11.51 6.56 16.48
C GLN A 101 10.46 5.53 16.03
N LEU A 102 10.21 5.39 14.73
CA LEU A 102 9.20 4.46 14.19
C LEU A 102 9.68 3.00 14.17
N LEU A 103 10.89 2.78 13.64
CA LEU A 103 11.39 1.45 13.26
C LEU A 103 12.58 0.98 14.10
N GLY A 104 13.17 1.87 14.92
CA GLY A 104 14.36 1.55 15.72
C GLY A 104 15.65 1.40 14.91
N ILE A 105 15.65 1.90 13.67
CA ILE A 105 16.75 1.76 12.70
C ILE A 105 17.45 3.11 12.53
N LEU A 106 18.78 3.12 12.47
CA LEU A 106 19.58 4.34 12.29
C LEU A 106 20.07 4.54 10.85
N SER A 107 20.26 3.46 10.11
CA SER A 107 20.69 3.50 8.71
C SER A 107 19.93 2.48 7.84
N PHE A 108 19.81 2.77 6.55
CA PHE A 108 19.26 1.85 5.56
C PHE A 108 20.02 0.52 5.47
N ASP A 109 21.28 0.48 5.88
CA ASP A 109 22.11 -0.73 5.87
C ASP A 109 21.75 -1.71 7.01
N GLU A 110 20.99 -1.26 8.00
CA GLU A 110 20.55 -2.06 9.15
C GLU A 110 19.15 -2.70 8.92
N ILE A 111 18.57 -2.57 7.73
CA ILE A 111 17.24 -3.14 7.43
C ILE A 111 17.32 -4.68 7.51
N PRO A 112 16.67 -5.32 8.50
CA PRO A 112 16.75 -6.76 8.65
C PRO A 112 15.94 -7.46 7.56
N THR A 113 16.40 -8.64 7.14
CA THR A 113 15.67 -9.49 6.18
C THR A 113 14.29 -9.90 6.69
N GLN A 114 14.17 -10.08 8.01
CA GLN A 114 12.90 -10.34 8.70
C GLN A 114 12.61 -9.19 9.66
N PHE A 115 11.60 -8.40 9.31
CA PHE A 115 11.18 -7.29 10.17
C PHE A 115 10.08 -7.76 11.13
N VAL A 116 10.33 -7.53 12.42
CA VAL A 116 9.33 -7.70 13.48
C VAL A 116 9.07 -6.34 14.08
N LEU A 117 7.81 -5.90 14.04
CA LEU A 117 7.42 -4.64 14.65
C LEU A 117 7.65 -4.70 16.15
N GLN A 118 8.53 -3.81 16.64
CA GLN A 118 8.72 -3.59 18.06
C GLN A 118 7.97 -2.32 18.48
N GLN A 119 7.62 -2.28 19.76
CA GLN A 119 7.05 -1.08 20.38
C GLN A 119 8.14 -0.42 21.21
N TYR A 120 8.55 0.77 20.80
CA TYR A 120 9.53 1.58 21.50
C TYR A 120 8.83 2.56 22.45
N ASP A 121 9.54 3.04 23.48
CA ASP A 121 8.99 4.02 24.41
C ASP A 121 9.02 5.44 23.83
N ASN A 122 8.24 5.65 22.78
CA ASN A 122 8.00 6.96 22.18
C ASN A 122 6.56 7.03 21.62
N PRO A 123 5.96 8.23 21.54
CA PRO A 123 4.56 8.37 21.13
C PRO A 123 4.33 7.93 19.68
N LEU A 124 5.33 8.10 18.81
CA LEU A 124 5.22 7.80 17.38
C LEU A 124 5.17 6.28 17.12
N SER A 125 6.02 5.51 17.80
CA SER A 125 6.03 4.05 17.77
C SER A 125 4.75 3.46 18.38
N LYS A 126 4.26 4.03 19.49
CA LYS A 126 2.97 3.62 20.10
C LYS A 126 1.83 3.80 19.09
N LYS A 127 1.74 4.97 18.45
CA LYS A 127 0.76 5.23 17.38
C LYS A 127 0.91 4.27 16.20
N LEU A 128 2.13 4.01 15.71
CA LEU A 128 2.37 3.06 14.62
C LEU A 128 1.84 1.66 14.98
N ASN A 129 2.13 1.21 16.20
CA ASN A 129 1.65 -0.08 16.71
C ASN A 129 0.12 -0.11 16.79
N ASP A 130 -0.51 0.95 17.29
CA ASP A 130 -1.98 1.07 17.36
C ASP A 130 -2.62 1.00 15.97
N VAL A 131 -2.07 1.73 14.99
CA VAL A 131 -2.52 1.71 13.59
C VAL A 131 -2.42 0.30 13.01
N ILE A 132 -1.26 -0.36 13.14
CA ILE A 132 -1.04 -1.69 12.59
C ILE A 132 -1.93 -2.73 13.28
N ASN A 133 -2.12 -2.62 14.60
CA ASN A 133 -2.98 -3.52 15.36
C ASN A 133 -4.46 -3.34 15.01
N GLU A 134 -4.91 -2.10 14.77
CA GLU A 134 -6.27 -1.84 14.31
C GLU A 134 -6.50 -2.37 12.89
N ILE A 135 -5.53 -2.20 11.99
CA ILE A 135 -5.57 -2.82 10.65
C ILE A 135 -5.65 -4.34 10.78
N ARG A 136 -4.86 -4.96 11.67
CA ARG A 136 -4.91 -6.41 11.90
C ARG A 136 -6.26 -6.88 12.43
N ARG A 137 -6.91 -6.12 13.32
CA ARG A 137 -8.26 -6.43 13.82
C ARG A 137 -9.31 -6.45 12.72
N GLN A 138 -9.12 -5.65 11.67
CA GLN A 138 -10.02 -5.61 10.52
C GLN A 138 -9.83 -6.82 9.57
N ARG A 139 -8.83 -7.68 9.80
CA ARG A 139 -8.47 -8.81 8.92
C ARG A 139 -8.60 -10.16 9.60
N CYS A 140 -8.82 -11.17 8.77
CA CYS A 140 -8.92 -12.57 9.19
C CYS A 140 -7.56 -13.26 9.35
N CYS A 141 -6.46 -12.60 8.98
CA CYS A 141 -5.11 -13.14 9.02
C CYS A 141 -4.09 -12.11 9.53
N TYR A 142 -3.02 -12.60 10.14
CA TYR A 142 -1.92 -11.75 10.56
C TYR A 142 -1.13 -11.27 9.33
N LEU A 143 -1.07 -9.96 9.13
CA LEU A 143 -0.38 -9.36 7.99
C LEU A 143 1.14 -9.51 8.12
N ARG A 144 1.78 -9.96 7.04
CA ARG A 144 3.24 -10.04 6.96
C ARG A 144 3.82 -8.64 6.78
N LEU A 145 4.60 -8.18 7.76
CA LEU A 145 5.28 -6.89 7.67
C LEU A 145 6.58 -7.03 6.87
N LYS A 146 6.81 -6.11 5.93
CA LYS A 146 8.03 -6.05 5.13
C LYS A 146 8.51 -4.61 5.03
N LEU A 147 9.80 -4.39 5.24
CA LEU A 147 10.42 -3.10 4.95
C LEU A 147 10.80 -3.06 3.46
N CYS A 148 10.49 -1.94 2.81
CA CYS A 148 10.70 -1.68 1.41
C CYS A 148 11.57 -0.43 1.26
N LYS A 149 12.69 -0.58 0.56
CA LYS A 149 13.61 0.52 0.25
C LYS A 149 13.61 0.82 -1.24
N LYS A 150 13.74 2.11 -1.61
CA LYS A 150 13.93 2.54 -3.00
C LYS A 150 15.24 1.98 -3.57
N GLY A 151 15.20 1.45 -4.79
CA GLY A 151 16.35 0.86 -5.48
C GLY A 151 16.48 -0.65 -5.31
N ASP A 152 15.86 -1.24 -4.28
CA ASP A 152 15.86 -2.68 -4.05
C ASP A 152 14.60 -3.35 -4.63
N PRO A 153 14.62 -4.69 -4.85
CA PRO A 153 13.45 -5.42 -5.33
C PRO A 153 12.19 -5.22 -4.48
N SER A 154 12.35 -4.99 -3.17
CA SER A 154 11.25 -4.68 -2.26
C SER A 154 10.58 -3.32 -2.56
N GLY A 155 11.35 -2.33 -2.99
CA GLY A 155 10.83 -1.02 -3.40
C GLY A 155 10.07 -1.12 -4.72
N LEU A 156 10.60 -1.90 -5.68
CA LEU A 156 9.88 -2.20 -6.92
C LEU A 156 8.56 -2.92 -6.66
N LEU A 157 8.53 -3.86 -5.70
CA LEU A 157 7.30 -4.51 -5.25
C LEU A 157 6.30 -3.49 -4.70
N PHE A 158 6.73 -2.57 -3.83
CA PHE A 158 5.86 -1.51 -3.31
C PHE A 158 5.28 -0.65 -4.45
N LEU A 159 6.13 -0.21 -5.38
CA LEU A 159 5.71 0.61 -6.52
C LEU A 159 4.78 -0.15 -7.49
N SER A 160 4.88 -1.47 -7.57
CA SER A 160 3.95 -2.29 -8.38
C SER A 160 2.50 -2.23 -7.88
N TYR A 161 2.28 -1.81 -6.62
CA TYR A 161 0.96 -1.60 -6.05
C TYR A 161 0.43 -0.16 -6.25
N MET A 162 1.16 0.73 -6.94
CA MET A 162 0.65 2.05 -7.35
C MET A 162 -0.33 1.89 -8.51
N ILE A 163 -1.52 1.38 -8.19
CA ILE A 163 -2.52 1.00 -9.19
C ILE A 163 -3.02 2.19 -10.00
N GLU A 164 -2.99 3.42 -9.47
CA GLU A 164 -3.46 4.62 -10.17
C GLU A 164 -2.50 5.08 -11.27
N ASP A 165 -1.21 4.75 -11.15
CA ASP A 165 -0.17 5.12 -12.11
C ASP A 165 -0.38 4.47 -13.47
N LYS A 166 0.36 4.98 -14.46
CA LYS A 166 0.49 4.33 -15.76
C LYS A 166 1.38 3.09 -15.61
N SER A 167 0.93 1.95 -16.15
CA SER A 167 1.73 0.72 -16.19
C SER A 167 1.88 0.24 -17.64
N PRO A 168 2.87 -0.61 -17.95
CA PRO A 168 2.98 -1.21 -19.29
C PRO A 168 1.70 -1.95 -19.71
N SER A 169 0.98 -2.48 -18.72
CA SER A 169 -0.29 -3.19 -18.87
C SER A 169 -1.54 -2.30 -18.96
N GLY A 170 -1.42 -0.96 -18.83
CA GLY A 170 -2.61 -0.10 -18.94
C GLY A 170 -2.42 1.40 -18.67
N LEU A 171 -3.41 2.16 -19.12
CA LEU A 171 -3.55 3.62 -18.92
C LEU A 171 -3.53 3.98 -17.43
N SER A 172 -3.04 5.16 -17.04
CA SER A 172 -3.23 5.79 -15.71
C SER A 172 -4.72 6.00 -15.36
N TYR A 173 -5.03 6.32 -14.11
CA TYR A 173 -6.42 6.58 -13.68
C TYR A 173 -7.05 7.73 -14.48
N VAL A 174 -6.33 8.84 -14.65
CA VAL A 174 -6.79 10.01 -15.42
C VAL A 174 -7.00 9.65 -16.90
N GLU A 175 -6.03 8.99 -17.53
CA GLU A 175 -6.14 8.54 -18.94
C GLU A 175 -7.34 7.58 -19.12
N PHE A 176 -7.60 6.71 -18.15
CA PHE A 176 -8.75 5.79 -18.18
C PHE A 176 -10.09 6.54 -18.11
N LEU A 177 -10.22 7.56 -17.25
CA LEU A 177 -11.43 8.38 -17.20
C LEU A 177 -11.69 9.09 -18.52
N VAL A 178 -10.64 9.64 -19.15
CA VAL A 178 -10.73 10.26 -20.47
C VAL A 178 -11.16 9.23 -21.52
N HIS A 179 -10.61 8.01 -21.47
CA HIS A 179 -10.99 6.92 -22.37
C HIS A 179 -12.47 6.53 -22.24
N ILE A 180 -12.97 6.35 -21.02
CA ILE A 180 -14.39 6.04 -20.76
C ILE A 180 -15.28 7.19 -21.22
N HIS A 181 -14.90 8.43 -20.95
CA HIS A 181 -15.65 9.61 -21.38
C HIS A 181 -15.82 9.66 -22.91
N ARG A 182 -14.73 9.39 -23.66
CA ARG A 182 -14.79 9.30 -25.13
C ARG A 182 -15.71 8.20 -25.61
N GLN A 183 -15.66 7.01 -25.01
CA GLN A 183 -16.55 5.91 -25.39
C GLN A 183 -18.03 6.25 -25.18
N ILE A 184 -18.34 6.91 -24.07
CA ILE A 184 -19.71 7.36 -23.76
C ILE A 184 -20.17 8.35 -24.83
N GLN A 185 -19.33 9.33 -25.21
CA GLN A 185 -19.65 10.28 -26.28
C GLN A 185 -19.90 9.60 -27.62
N THR A 186 -19.07 8.62 -28.02
CA THR A 186 -19.26 7.88 -29.27
C THR A 186 -20.57 7.07 -29.28
N LYS A 187 -21.02 6.55 -28.14
CA LYS A 187 -22.27 5.79 -28.04
C LYS A 187 -23.53 6.65 -27.98
N MET A 188 -23.40 7.93 -27.60
CA MET A 188 -24.50 8.89 -27.56
C MET A 188 -24.65 9.67 -28.87
N SER A 189 -23.71 9.52 -29.81
CA SER A 189 -23.82 9.97 -31.20
C SER A 189 -24.40 8.88 -32.08
#